data_AF-A0A958JBV5-F1
#
_entry.id   AF-A0A958JBV5-F1
#
_cell.length_a   1.000
_cell.length_b   1.000
_cell.length_c   1.000
_cell.angle_alpha   90.00
_cell.angle_beta   90.00
_cell.angle_gamma   90.00
#
_symmetry.space_group_name_H-M   'P 1'
#
loop_
_entity.id
_entity.type
_entity.pdbx_description
1 polymer ?
#
loop_
_entity_poly.entity_id
_entity_poly.type
_entity_poly.pdbx_seq_one_letter_code
_entity_poly.pdbx_strand_id
1 'polypeptide(L)'
;MKKILILIVCLALLSACESMGAREKGALGGAALGSGLGAIIGHKTGSTGAGIAIGGVAGALAGGVVGNEMDRTDQRQVDQDERLRRQDDEIRRQQREIDELKRQQQ
;
A
#
# COMPACT_ATOMS: atom_id res chain seq x y z
N MET A 1 -34.66 -1.63 -7.49
CA MET A 1 -34.17 -2.84 -6.79
C MET A 1 -32.74 -3.21 -7.19
N LYS A 2 -32.47 -3.70 -8.40
CA LYS A 2 -31.10 -4.15 -8.81
C LYS A 2 -30.02 -3.06 -8.75
N LYS A 3 -30.36 -1.81 -9.11
CA LYS A 3 -29.44 -0.66 -9.05
C LYS A 3 -29.03 -0.30 -7.61
N ILE A 4 -29.97 -0.45 -6.67
CA ILE A 4 -29.72 -0.22 -5.24
C ILE A 4 -28.81 -1.31 -4.68
N LEU A 5 -29.02 -2.56 -5.10
CA LEU A 5 -28.15 -3.69 -4.73
C LEU A 5 -26.71 -3.47 -5.21
N ILE A 6 -26.50 -3.04 -6.47
CA ILE A 6 -25.17 -2.74 -7.03
C ILE A 6 -24.51 -1.60 -6.27
N LEU A 7 -25.26 -0.55 -5.94
CA LEU A 7 -24.74 0.61 -5.19
C LEU A 7 -24.26 0.21 -3.79
N ILE A 8 -25.03 -0.63 -3.09
CA ILE A 8 -24.69 -1.14 -1.75
C ILE A 8 -23.43 -2.02 -1.81
N VAL A 9 -23.32 -2.88 -2.83
CA VAL A 9 -22.13 -3.73 -3.04
C VAL A 9 -20.89 -2.88 -3.33
N CYS A 10 -20.99 -1.85 -4.17
CA CYS A 10 -19.87 -0.93 -4.42
C CYS A 10 -19.42 -0.20 -3.15
N LEU A 11 -20.36 0.25 -2.31
CA LEU A 11 -20.03 0.91 -1.04
C LEU A 11 -19.31 -0.02 -0.07
N ALA A 12 -19.72 -1.28 0.01
CA ALA A 12 -19.08 -2.29 0.86
C ALA A 12 -17.68 -2.69 0.37
N LEU A 13 -17.45 -2.70 -0.94
CA LEU A 13 -16.12 -2.95 -1.50
C LEU A 13 -15.14 -1.81 -1.23
N LEU A 14 -15.65 -0.59 -1.08
CA LEU A 14 -14.83 0.58 -0.78
C LEU A 14 -14.28 0.55 0.66
N SER A 15 -15.08 0.10 1.64
CA SER A 15 -14.62 -0.05 3.03
C SER A 15 -13.66 -1.22 3.20
N ALA A 16 -13.79 -2.28 2.40
CA ALA A 16 -12.85 -3.39 2.39
C ALA A 16 -11.44 -2.98 1.89
N CYS A 17 -11.34 -1.88 1.13
CA CYS A 17 -10.07 -1.39 0.58
C CYS A 17 -9.14 -0.81 1.66
N GLU A 18 -9.67 -0.29 2.77
CA GLU A 18 -8.82 0.21 3.86
C GLU A 18 -8.11 -0.92 4.62
N SER A 19 -8.80 -2.04 4.86
CA SER A 19 -8.27 -3.17 5.64
C SER A 19 -7.28 -4.06 4.86
N MET A 20 -7.03 -3.75 3.59
CA MET A 20 -6.25 -4.59 2.69
C MET A 20 -4.75 -4.26 2.77
N GLY A 21 -3.89 -5.29 2.91
CA GLY A 21 -2.43 -5.14 2.93
C GLY A 21 -1.88 -4.65 1.58
N ALA A 22 -0.64 -4.15 1.56
CA ALA A 22 0.00 -3.63 0.36
C ALA A 22 0.14 -4.71 -0.72
N ARG A 23 0.32 -5.98 -0.36
CA ARG A 23 0.30 -7.12 -1.28
C ARG A 23 -1.02 -7.24 -2.03
N GLU A 24 -2.14 -7.28 -1.33
CA GLU A 24 -3.45 -7.43 -1.96
C GLU A 24 -3.84 -6.17 -2.73
N LYS A 25 -3.54 -4.97 -2.20
CA LYS A 25 -3.71 -3.71 -2.93
C LYS A 25 -2.90 -3.68 -4.23
N GLY A 26 -1.64 -4.11 -4.16
CA GLY A 26 -0.76 -4.23 -5.31
C GLY A 26 -1.28 -5.24 -6.32
N ALA A 27 -1.70 -6.42 -5.88
CA ALA A 27 -2.28 -7.43 -6.76
C ALA A 27 -3.58 -6.96 -7.41
N LEU A 28 -4.51 -6.38 -6.65
CA LEU A 28 -5.79 -5.90 -7.19
C LEU A 28 -5.58 -4.73 -8.14
N GLY A 29 -4.75 -3.76 -7.77
CA GLY A 29 -4.42 -2.60 -8.59
C GLY A 29 -3.69 -3.01 -9.87
N GLY A 30 -2.70 -3.90 -9.75
CA GLY A 30 -1.98 -4.46 -10.88
C GLY A 30 -2.90 -5.26 -11.80
N ALA A 31 -3.83 -6.06 -11.25
CA ALA A 31 -4.82 -6.80 -12.02
C ALA A 31 -5.78 -5.87 -12.77
N ALA A 32 -6.27 -4.82 -12.12
CA ALA A 32 -7.19 -3.85 -12.71
C ALA A 32 -6.52 -3.08 -13.85
N LEU A 33 -5.31 -2.57 -13.61
CA LEU A 33 -4.52 -1.85 -14.62
C LEU A 33 -4.11 -2.78 -15.77
N GLY A 34 -3.62 -3.97 -15.46
CA GLY A 34 -3.22 -4.98 -16.44
C GLY A 34 -4.39 -5.48 -17.28
N SER A 35 -5.56 -5.70 -16.67
CA SER A 35 -6.80 -6.06 -17.38
C SER A 35 -7.27 -4.93 -18.28
N GLY A 36 -7.18 -3.67 -17.83
CA GLY A 36 -7.55 -2.50 -18.62
C GLY A 36 -6.68 -2.36 -19.88
N LEU A 37 -5.36 -2.42 -19.71
CA LEU A 37 -4.42 -2.37 -20.85
C LEU A 37 -4.57 -3.60 -21.77
N GLY A 38 -4.72 -4.78 -21.17
CA GLY A 38 -4.95 -6.03 -21.88
C GLY A 38 -6.26 -6.02 -22.68
N ALA A 39 -7.32 -5.39 -22.19
CA ALA A 39 -8.57 -5.22 -22.91
C ALA A 39 -8.39 -4.35 -24.16
N ILE A 40 -7.62 -3.26 -24.08
CA ILE A 40 -7.39 -2.37 -25.21
C ILE A 40 -6.61 -3.09 -26.33
N ILE A 41 -5.54 -3.79 -25.97
CA ILE A 41 -4.71 -4.53 -26.93
C ILE A 41 -5.47 -5.75 -27.47
N GLY A 42 -6.16 -6.48 -26.59
CA GLY A 42 -7.02 -7.60 -26.94
C GLY A 42 -8.14 -7.19 -27.89
N HIS A 43 -8.75 -6.01 -27.69
CA HIS A 43 -9.76 -5.48 -28.58
C HIS A 43 -9.22 -5.23 -29.99
N LYS A 44 -8.00 -4.69 -30.12
CA LYS A 44 -7.35 -4.48 -31.42
C LYS A 44 -6.98 -5.78 -32.14
N THR A 45 -6.72 -6.85 -31.40
CA THR A 45 -6.31 -8.15 -31.95
C THR A 45 -7.48 -9.14 -32.09
N GLY A 46 -8.71 -8.71 -31.76
CA GLY A 46 -9.91 -9.54 -31.84
C GLY A 46 -10.10 -10.49 -30.66
N SER A 47 -9.29 -10.40 -29.61
CA SER A 47 -9.35 -11.27 -28.43
C SER A 47 -9.27 -10.47 -27.13
N THR A 48 -10.29 -9.64 -26.90
CA THR A 48 -10.43 -8.83 -25.67
C THR A 48 -10.41 -9.69 -24.41
N GLY A 49 -11.09 -10.84 -24.43
CA GLY A 49 -11.16 -11.75 -23.28
C GLY A 49 -9.79 -12.34 -22.91
N ALA A 50 -9.01 -12.75 -23.90
CA ALA A 50 -7.64 -13.24 -23.66
C ALA A 50 -6.73 -12.12 -23.15
N GLY A 51 -6.86 -10.92 -23.72
CA GLY A 51 -6.10 -9.75 -23.28
C GLY A 51 -6.40 -9.37 -21.83
N ILE A 52 -7.68 -9.35 -21.44
CA ILE A 52 -8.11 -9.12 -20.05
C ILE A 52 -7.55 -10.21 -19.13
N ALA A 53 -7.69 -11.48 -19.49
CA ALA A 53 -7.25 -12.58 -18.63
C ALA A 53 -5.73 -12.57 -18.43
N ILE A 54 -4.96 -12.45 -19.51
CA ILE A 54 -3.50 -12.45 -19.47
C ILE A 54 -3.00 -11.20 -18.75
N GLY A 55 -3.51 -10.02 -19.12
CA GLY A 55 -3.11 -8.76 -18.51
C GLY A 55 -3.49 -8.70 -17.03
N GLY A 56 -4.66 -9.22 -16.67
CA GLY A 56 -5.14 -9.31 -15.30
C GLY A 56 -4.30 -10.23 -14.44
N VAL A 57 -4.02 -11.46 -14.88
CA VAL A 57 -3.20 -12.42 -14.13
C VAL A 57 -1.75 -11.91 -14.03
N ALA A 58 -1.15 -11.46 -15.13
CA ALA A 58 0.22 -10.94 -15.12
C ALA A 58 0.34 -9.71 -14.22
N GLY A 59 -0.61 -8.78 -14.32
CA GLY A 59 -0.68 -7.58 -13.48
C GLY A 59 -0.89 -7.92 -12.01
N ALA A 60 -1.73 -8.90 -11.69
CA ALA A 60 -1.96 -9.34 -10.31
C ALA A 60 -0.72 -9.95 -9.68
N LEU A 61 -0.01 -10.80 -10.43
CA LEU A 61 1.22 -11.44 -9.97
C LEU A 61 2.31 -10.39 -9.74
N ALA A 62 2.54 -9.52 -10.73
CA ALA A 62 3.54 -8.45 -10.62
C ALA A 62 3.24 -7.51 -9.45
N GLY A 63 2.00 -7.02 -9.36
CA GLY A 63 1.57 -6.13 -8.28
C GLY A 63 1.59 -6.80 -6.91
N GLY A 64 1.27 -8.10 -6.84
CA GLY A 64 1.33 -8.87 -5.60
C GLY A 64 2.75 -9.09 -5.09
N VAL A 65 3.72 -9.33 -5.97
CA VAL A 65 5.13 -9.44 -5.57
C VAL A 65 5.66 -8.11 -5.04
N VAL A 66 5.42 -7.02 -5.77
CA VAL A 66 5.85 -5.67 -5.36
C VAL A 66 5.19 -5.25 -4.05
N GLY A 67 3.88 -5.48 -3.92
CA GLY A 67 3.15 -5.17 -2.69
C GLY A 67 3.62 -6.00 -1.48
N ASN A 68 4.06 -7.24 -1.68
CA ASN A 68 4.61 -8.07 -0.61
C ASN A 68 5.96 -7.52 -0.08
N GLU A 69 6.78 -6.94 -0.95
CA GLU A 69 8.01 -6.24 -0.54
C GLU A 69 7.68 -4.98 0.26
N MET A 70 6.65 -4.25 -0.17
CA MET A 70 6.16 -3.04 0.50
C MET A 70 5.62 -3.35 1.89
N ASP A 71 4.79 -4.40 2.05
CA ASP A 71 4.29 -4.82 3.37
C ASP A 71 5.43 -5.12 4.35
N ARG A 72 6.49 -5.79 3.88
CA ARG A 72 7.67 -6.06 4.72
C ARG A 72 8.42 -4.78 5.09
N THR A 73 8.47 -3.82 4.18
CA THR A 73 9.14 -2.55 4.40
C THR A 73 8.35 -1.69 5.36
N ASP A 74 7.03 -1.62 5.23
CA ASP A 74 6.14 -0.88 6.13
C ASP A 74 6.20 -1.45 7.55
N GLN A 75 6.17 -2.77 7.71
CA GLN A 75 6.35 -3.39 9.03
C GLN A 75 7.69 -3.00 9.66
N ARG A 76 8.77 -3.02 8.88
CA ARG A 76 10.09 -2.58 9.36
C ARG A 76 10.13 -1.08 9.67
N GLN A 77 9.42 -0.26 8.91
CA GLN A 77 9.33 1.18 9.15
C GLN A 77 8.58 1.47 10.44
N VAL A 78 7.45 0.82 10.70
CA VAL A 78 6.69 0.97 11.95
C VAL A 78 7.57 0.60 13.16
N ASP A 79 8.26 -0.54 13.10
CA ASP A 79 9.19 -0.95 14.16
C ASP A 79 10.36 0.04 14.34
N GLN A 80 10.87 0.61 13.25
CA GLN A 80 11.93 1.62 13.30
C GLN A 80 11.44 2.94 13.87
N ASP A 81 10.24 3.39 13.49
CA ASP A 81 9.62 4.60 14.01
C ASP A 81 9.40 4.51 15.52
N GLU A 82 9.00 3.34 16.03
CA GLU A 82 8.93 3.13 17.47
C GLU A 82 10.30 3.22 18.14
N ARG A 83 11.35 2.65 17.52
CA ARG A 83 12.72 2.75 18.06
C ARG A 83 13.26 4.18 18.02
N LEU A 84 12.98 4.93 16.96
CA LEU A 84 13.34 6.34 16.83
C LEU A 84 12.62 7.19 17.87
N ARG A 85 11.31 6.98 18.06
CA ARG A 85 10.53 7.67 19.10
C ARG A 85 11.06 7.39 20.50
N ARG A 86 11.50 6.15 20.77
CA ARG A 86 12.16 5.81 22.05
C ARG A 86 13.49 6.54 22.21
N GLN A 87 14.28 6.66 21.16
CA GLN A 87 15.56 7.40 21.20
C GLN A 87 15.34 8.92 21.37
N ASP A 88 14.34 9.50 20.73
CA ASP A 88 14.05 10.94 20.85
C ASP A 88 13.80 11.36 22.30
N ASP A 89 13.20 10.48 23.11
CA ASP A 89 12.98 10.73 24.53
C ASP A 89 14.28 10.71 25.35
N GLU A 90 15.26 9.89 24.96
CA GLU A 90 16.59 9.87 25.57
C GLU A 90 17.40 11.12 25.18
N ILE A 91 17.38 11.48 23.90
CA ILE A 91 18.04 12.70 23.39
C ILE A 91 17.47 13.93 24.10
N ARG A 92 16.15 14.01 24.28
CA ARG A 92 15.51 15.10 25.03
C ARG A 92 15.97 15.17 26.49
N ARG A 93 16.29 14.03 27.12
CA ARG A 93 16.86 14.02 28.47
C ARG A 93 18.29 14.56 28.48
N GLN A 94 19.12 14.10 27.55
CA GLN A 94 20.51 14.56 27.44
C GLN A 94 20.60 16.06 27.12
N GLN A 95 19.70 16.57 26.29
CA GLN A 95 19.63 18.01 25.98
C GLN A 95 19.42 18.86 27.23
N ARG A 96 18.59 18.40 28.18
CA ARG A 96 18.39 19.12 29.46
C ARG A 96 19.66 19.14 30.30
N GLU A 97 20.39 18.04 30.37
CA GLU A 97 21.68 17.99 31.07
C GLU A 97 22.71 18.90 30.41
N ILE A 98 22.78 18.92 29.07
CA ILE A 98 23.68 19.82 28.34
C ILE A 98 23.32 21.28 28.60
N ASP A 99 22.03 21.63 28.62
CA ASP A 99 21.58 22.99 28.92
C ASP A 99 21.88 23.39 30.37
N GLU A 100 21.75 22.48 31.34
CA GLU A 100 22.14 22.73 32.72
C GLU A 100 23.66 22.93 32.86
N LEU A 101 24.47 22.09 32.21
CA LEU A 101 25.93 22.23 32.17
C LEU A 101 26.34 23.56 31.52
N LYS A 102 25.67 23.98 30.45
CA LYS A 102 25.91 25.27 29.82
C LYS A 102 25.58 26.45 30.74
N ARG A 103 24.51 26.35 31.53
CA ARG A 103 24.16 27.37 32.54
C ARG A 103 25.16 27.44 33.68
N GLN A 104 25.87 26.36 34.01
CA GLN A 104 26.96 26.40 35.00
C GLN A 104 28.24 27.04 34.46
N GLN A 105 28.45 27.06 33.14
CA GLN A 105 29.62 27.67 32.52
C GLN A 105 29.46 29.17 32.17
N GLN A 106 28.26 29.74 32.31
CA GLN A 106 28.02 31.19 32.20
C GLN A 106 27.91 31.83 33.57
#